data_AF-A0A2S6NI97-F1
#
_entry.id   AF-A0A2S6NI97-F1
#
_cell.length_a   1.000
_cell.length_b   1.000
_cell.length_c   1.000
_cell.angle_alpha   90.00
_cell.angle_beta   90.00
_cell.angle_gamma   90.00
#
_symmetry.space_group_name_H-M   'P 1'
#
loop_
_entity.id
_entity.type
_entity.pdbx_description
1 polymer ?
#
loop_
_entity_poly.entity_id
_entity_poly.type
_entity_poly.pdbx_seq_one_letter_code
_entity_poly.pdbx_strand_id
1 'polypeptide(L)'
;MDPVNPLTDAEKVDIRRFCGYPLYGAAPSGMQSWRFFQVYGLLEFRLTNLSSAEVAVVRRYLGTLLALELAVPAAAASLDTDQAGIWTRNKSEMSDRIDLLDEWRRRLCGFLGVPPGNALSGSTVSLVV
;
A
#
# COMPACT_ATOMS: atom_id res chain seq x y z
N MET A 1 -16.74 25.26 10.31
CA MET A 1 -15.41 24.74 10.62
C MET A 1 -15.36 23.36 10.05
N ASP A 2 -14.76 23.19 8.88
CA ASP A 2 -14.57 21.86 8.32
C ASP A 2 -13.73 21.04 9.29
N PRO A 3 -14.09 19.79 9.60
CA PRO A 3 -13.21 18.93 10.38
C PRO A 3 -11.89 18.84 9.61
N VAL A 4 -10.83 19.39 10.17
CA VAL A 4 -9.48 19.34 9.58
C VAL A 4 -9.06 17.88 9.61
N ASN A 5 -9.39 17.19 8.54
CA ASN A 5 -8.94 15.84 8.29
C ASN A 5 -7.41 15.91 8.10
N PRO A 6 -6.61 15.32 9.01
CA PRO A 6 -5.18 15.57 9.06
C PRO A 6 -4.40 14.92 7.91
N LEU A 7 -5.02 13.98 7.19
CA LEU A 7 -4.53 13.34 5.98
C LEU A 7 -5.22 13.92 4.74
N THR A 8 -4.43 14.19 3.70
CA THR A 8 -4.95 14.56 2.37
C THR A 8 -5.67 13.40 1.70
N ASP A 9 -6.53 13.69 0.72
CA ASP A 9 -7.23 12.64 -0.03
C ASP A 9 -6.25 11.73 -0.79
N ALA A 10 -5.15 12.29 -1.30
CA ALA A 10 -4.08 11.53 -1.94
C ALA A 10 -3.43 10.52 -0.98
N GLU A 11 -3.06 10.97 0.23
CA GLU A 11 -2.51 10.09 1.27
C GLU A 11 -3.47 8.97 1.63
N LYS A 12 -4.78 9.25 1.71
CA LYS A 12 -5.79 8.21 1.98
C LYS A 12 -5.87 7.18 0.85
N VAL A 13 -5.78 7.62 -0.40
CA VAL A 13 -5.75 6.70 -1.56
C VAL A 13 -4.52 5.81 -1.50
N ASP A 14 -3.33 6.37 -1.23
CA ASP A 14 -2.10 5.58 -1.11
C ASP A 14 -2.17 4.57 0.03
N ILE A 15 -2.69 4.95 1.19
CA ILE A 15 -2.86 4.03 2.32
C ILE A 15 -3.74 2.84 1.93
N ARG A 16 -4.90 3.08 1.31
CA ARG A 16 -5.80 2.00 0.86
C ARG A 16 -5.08 1.05 -0.10
N ARG A 17 -4.41 1.61 -1.11
CA ARG A 17 -3.67 0.87 -2.13
C ARG A 17 -2.55 0.02 -1.52
N PHE A 18 -1.75 0.61 -0.64
CA PHE A 18 -0.68 -0.11 0.05
C PHE A 18 -1.22 -1.17 0.99
N CYS A 19 -2.34 -0.95 1.66
CA CYS A 19 -3.00 -1.98 2.46
C CYS A 19 -3.73 -3.04 1.61
N GLY A 20 -3.78 -2.89 0.28
CA GLY A 20 -4.39 -3.85 -0.64
C GLY A 20 -5.91 -3.76 -0.72
N TYR A 21 -6.49 -2.62 -0.36
CA TYR A 21 -7.91 -2.33 -0.51
C TYR A 21 -8.20 -1.66 -1.85
N PRO A 22 -9.36 -1.95 -2.47
CA PRO A 22 -9.75 -1.34 -3.73
C PRO A 22 -10.03 0.17 -3.57
N LEU A 23 -10.05 0.84 -4.72
CA LEU A 23 -10.42 2.25 -4.85
C LEU A 23 -11.82 2.53 -4.28
N TYR A 24 -11.97 3.69 -3.62
CA TYR A 24 -13.22 4.12 -2.98
C TYR A 24 -14.26 4.66 -3.98
N GLY A 25 -13.80 5.39 -5.00
CA GLY A 25 -14.67 6.16 -5.90
C GLY A 25 -15.10 7.52 -5.32
N ALA A 26 -15.77 8.36 -6.14
CA ALA A 26 -16.13 9.74 -5.79
C ALA A 26 -17.28 9.84 -4.77
N ALA A 27 -18.09 8.80 -4.64
CA ALA A 27 -19.14 8.68 -3.63
C ALA A 27 -19.47 7.20 -3.40
N PRO A 28 -20.00 6.81 -2.24
CA PRO A 28 -20.55 5.48 -2.01
C PRO A 28 -21.88 5.32 -2.76
N SER A 29 -21.89 5.44 -4.09
CA SER A 29 -23.07 5.24 -4.93
C SER A 29 -23.05 3.84 -5.52
N GLY A 30 -24.14 3.09 -5.30
CA GLY A 30 -24.42 1.77 -5.89
C GLY A 30 -23.69 0.64 -5.19
N MET A 31 -24.43 -0.25 -4.52
CA MET A 31 -24.03 -1.44 -3.75
C MET A 31 -23.13 -2.48 -4.49
N GLN A 32 -22.08 -2.07 -5.19
CA GLN A 32 -21.22 -2.94 -5.99
C GLN A 32 -19.76 -2.85 -5.55
N SER A 33 -19.31 -3.94 -4.91
CA SER A 33 -17.93 -4.38 -4.68
C SER A 33 -17.22 -4.06 -3.33
N TRP A 34 -16.76 -5.17 -2.73
CA TRP A 34 -16.51 -5.54 -1.33
C TRP A 34 -17.58 -5.09 -0.30
N ARG A 35 -17.80 -3.80 -0.14
CA ARG A 35 -19.04 -3.13 0.31
C ARG A 35 -19.84 -3.48 1.58
N PHE A 36 -19.54 -4.52 2.34
CA PHE A 36 -20.18 -4.76 3.65
C PHE A 36 -19.18 -4.94 4.81
N PHE A 37 -17.91 -4.70 4.54
CA PHE A 37 -16.84 -5.10 5.42
C PHE A 37 -16.55 -4.06 6.50
N GLN A 38 -16.83 -4.43 7.75
CA GLN A 38 -16.46 -3.71 8.98
C GLN A 38 -15.04 -3.14 8.92
N VAL A 39 -14.13 -3.84 8.24
CA VAL A 39 -12.74 -3.48 8.04
C VAL A 39 -12.56 -2.20 7.19
N TYR A 40 -13.39 -1.90 6.16
CA TYR A 40 -13.32 -0.62 5.43
C TYR A 40 -13.78 0.53 6.31
N GLY A 41 -14.95 0.36 6.94
CA GLY A 41 -15.51 1.37 7.80
C GLY A 41 -14.57 1.69 8.95
N LEU A 42 -13.93 0.65 9.50
CA LEU A 42 -12.88 0.77 10.51
C LEU A 42 -11.65 1.52 9.96
N LEU A 43 -11.18 1.19 8.76
CA LEU A 43 -10.06 1.89 8.14
C LEU A 43 -10.40 3.36 7.93
N GLU A 44 -11.51 3.68 7.27
CA GLU A 44 -11.93 5.06 7.01
C GLU A 44 -12.16 5.86 8.29
N PHE A 45 -12.78 5.22 9.30
CA PHE A 45 -12.93 5.81 10.63
C PHE A 45 -11.56 6.11 11.24
N ARG A 46 -10.61 5.19 11.20
CA ARG A 46 -9.25 5.44 11.71
C ARG A 46 -8.56 6.56 10.93
N LEU A 47 -8.59 6.53 9.60
CA LEU A 47 -7.97 7.56 8.75
C LEU A 47 -8.50 8.97 9.00
N THR A 48 -9.73 9.10 9.49
CA THR A 48 -10.35 10.37 9.86
C THR A 48 -10.14 10.77 11.33
N ASN A 49 -9.75 9.82 12.19
CA ASN A 49 -9.62 10.01 13.64
C ASN A 49 -8.20 9.79 14.20
N LEU A 50 -7.18 9.69 13.34
CA LEU A 50 -5.78 9.60 13.78
C LEU A 50 -5.36 10.87 14.55
N SER A 51 -4.60 10.68 15.63
CA SER A 51 -3.90 11.77 16.30
C SER A 51 -2.78 12.32 15.41
N SER A 52 -2.35 13.56 15.69
CA SER A 52 -1.24 14.19 14.95
C SER A 52 0.06 13.39 14.99
N ALA A 53 0.34 12.69 16.11
CA ALA A 53 1.50 11.82 16.26
C ALA A 53 1.40 10.58 15.36
N GLU A 54 0.23 9.93 15.30
CA GLU A 54 0.03 8.77 14.44
C GLU A 54 0.06 9.16 12.96
N VAL A 55 -0.47 10.32 12.59
CA VAL A 55 -0.37 10.87 11.22
C VAL A 55 1.11 11.03 10.81
N ALA A 56 1.97 11.51 11.71
CA ALA A 56 3.39 11.63 11.43
C ALA A 56 4.05 10.25 11.18
N VAL A 57 3.64 9.22 11.91
CA VAL A 57 4.11 7.83 11.69
C VAL A 57 3.61 7.28 10.36
N VAL A 58 2.33 7.47 10.04
CA VAL A 58 1.74 7.05 8.76
C VAL A 58 2.47 7.71 7.58
N ARG A 59 2.79 9.00 7.67
CA ARG A 59 3.56 9.70 6.63
C ARG A 59 4.97 9.12 6.43
N ARG A 60 5.64 8.67 7.50
CA ARG A 60 6.93 7.98 7.39
C ARG A 60 6.80 6.64 6.68
N TYR A 61 5.74 5.88 6.98
CA TYR A 61 5.41 4.66 6.24
C TYR A 61 5.18 4.97 4.75
N LEU A 62 4.38 5.97 4.42
CA LEU A 62 4.12 6.36 3.04
C LEU A 62 5.40 6.75 2.28
N GLY A 63 6.26 7.55 2.89
CA GLY A 63 7.55 7.90 2.29
C GLY A 63 8.43 6.68 2.00
N THR A 64 8.47 5.72 2.93
CA THR A 64 9.24 4.48 2.75
C THR A 64 8.62 3.59 1.66
N LEU A 65 7.30 3.41 1.67
CA LEU A 65 6.58 2.57 0.72
C LEU A 65 6.67 3.11 -0.71
N LEU A 66 6.56 4.43 -0.90
CA LEU A 66 6.74 5.07 -2.21
C LEU A 66 8.17 4.86 -2.73
N ALA A 67 9.19 4.98 -1.87
CA ALA A 67 10.58 4.75 -2.26
C ALA A 67 10.82 3.28 -2.66
N LEU A 68 10.29 2.33 -1.89
CA LEU A 68 10.38 0.89 -2.20
C LEU A 68 9.64 0.54 -3.49
N GLU A 69 8.45 1.08 -3.70
CA GLU A 69 7.69 0.86 -4.92
C GLU A 69 8.42 1.37 -6.16
N LEU A 70 8.98 2.58 -6.12
CA LEU A 70 9.78 3.12 -7.24
C LEU A 70 11.05 2.31 -7.49
N ALA A 71 11.62 1.67 -6.46
CA ALA A 71 12.81 0.85 -6.60
C ALA A 71 12.55 -0.45 -7.37
N VAL A 72 11.33 -0.99 -7.38
CA VAL A 72 10.99 -2.23 -8.11
C VAL A 72 11.19 -2.07 -9.62
N PRO A 73 10.52 -1.15 -10.33
CA PRO A 73 10.73 -0.96 -11.76
C PRO A 73 12.12 -0.39 -12.07
N ALA A 74 12.76 0.34 -11.15
CA ALA A 74 14.15 0.79 -11.35
C ALA A 74 15.15 -0.37 -11.47
N ALA A 75 14.87 -1.52 -10.84
CA ALA A 75 15.71 -2.72 -11.00
C ALA A 75 15.66 -3.28 -12.44
N ALA A 76 14.65 -2.90 -13.24
CA ALA A 76 14.52 -3.34 -14.63
C ALA A 76 15.68 -2.90 -15.52
N ALA A 77 16.35 -1.78 -15.19
CA ALA A 77 17.50 -1.29 -15.96
C ALA A 77 18.68 -2.28 -16.03
N SER A 78 18.72 -3.25 -15.11
CA SER A 78 19.74 -4.31 -15.07
C SER A 78 19.27 -5.63 -15.69
N LEU A 79 18.04 -5.71 -16.24
CA LEU A 79 17.45 -6.96 -16.72
C LEU A 79 18.23 -7.63 -17.86
N ASP A 80 18.75 -6.83 -18.79
CA ASP A 80 19.40 -7.33 -20.01
C ASP A 80 20.90 -7.63 -19.83
N THR A 81 21.47 -7.37 -18.65
CA THR A 81 22.91 -7.53 -18.38
C THR A 81 23.14 -8.52 -17.24
N ASP A 82 23.60 -9.73 -17.57
CA ASP A 82 23.88 -10.78 -16.57
C ASP A 82 25.26 -10.57 -15.89
N GLN A 83 26.22 -9.97 -16.61
CA GLN A 83 27.55 -9.65 -16.09
C GLN A 83 28.10 -8.38 -16.76
N ALA A 84 28.64 -7.45 -15.96
CA ALA A 84 29.33 -6.24 -16.43
C ALA A 84 30.75 -6.19 -15.83
N GLY A 85 31.72 -6.76 -16.55
CA GLY A 85 33.09 -6.90 -16.05
C GLY A 85 33.18 -7.84 -14.86
N ILE A 86 33.73 -7.36 -13.73
CA ILE A 86 33.89 -8.14 -12.49
C ILE A 86 32.57 -8.18 -11.68
N TRP A 87 31.61 -7.30 -12.00
CA TRP A 87 30.34 -7.22 -11.28
C TRP A 87 29.35 -8.27 -11.79
N THR A 88 28.90 -9.13 -10.87
CA THR A 88 27.82 -10.09 -11.08
C THR A 88 26.51 -9.52 -10.53
N ARG A 89 25.44 -9.65 -11.30
CA ARG A 89 24.12 -9.15 -10.89
C ARG A 89 23.48 -10.08 -9.86
N ASN A 90 22.72 -9.51 -8.91
CA ASN A 90 21.79 -10.29 -8.10
C ASN A 90 20.54 -10.65 -8.92
N LYS A 91 20.43 -11.92 -9.31
CA LYS A 91 19.31 -12.43 -10.13
C LYS A 91 17.97 -12.41 -9.39
N SER A 92 17.97 -12.41 -8.06
CA SER A 92 16.75 -12.30 -7.23
C SER A 92 16.42 -10.86 -6.83
N GLU A 93 17.17 -9.86 -7.28
CA GLU A 93 17.01 -8.48 -6.79
C GLU A 93 15.57 -7.96 -6.93
N MET A 94 14.91 -8.25 -8.05
CA MET A 94 13.54 -7.80 -8.29
C MET A 94 12.55 -8.49 -7.35
N SER A 95 12.67 -9.81 -7.14
CA SER A 95 11.83 -10.55 -6.19
C SER A 95 12.07 -10.06 -4.76
N ASP A 96 13.34 -9.88 -4.37
CA ASP A 96 13.71 -9.44 -3.02
C ASP A 96 13.13 -8.04 -2.72
N ARG A 97 13.09 -7.15 -3.73
CA ARG A 97 12.47 -5.82 -3.61
C ARG A 97 10.95 -5.88 -3.49
N ILE A 98 10.29 -6.78 -4.24
CA ILE A 98 8.84 -7.00 -4.12
C ILE A 98 8.49 -7.56 -2.74
N ASP A 99 9.24 -8.55 -2.26
CA ASP A 99 9.04 -9.14 -0.94
C ASP A 99 9.24 -8.11 0.18
N LEU A 100 10.27 -7.26 0.06
CA LEU A 100 10.50 -6.16 0.98
C LEU A 100 9.33 -5.16 0.95
N LEU A 101 8.84 -4.79 -0.23
CA LEU A 101 7.67 -3.91 -0.35
C LEU A 101 6.44 -4.52 0.34
N ASP A 102 6.13 -5.79 0.09
CA ASP A 102 4.97 -6.46 0.66
C ASP A 102 5.07 -6.62 2.19
N GLU A 103 6.27 -6.87 2.72
CA GLU A 103 6.53 -6.87 4.17
C GLU A 103 6.22 -5.50 4.79
N TRP A 104 6.68 -4.40 4.18
CA TRP A 104 6.39 -3.05 4.66
C TRP A 104 4.90 -2.70 4.56
N ARG A 105 4.21 -3.17 3.52
CA ARG A 105 2.75 -3.03 3.38
C ARG A 105 2.00 -3.74 4.51
N ARG A 106 2.42 -4.97 4.87
CA ARG A 106 1.86 -5.72 6.02
C ARG A 106 2.10 -5.01 7.35
N ARG A 107 3.27 -4.38 7.53
CA ARG A 107 3.56 -3.57 8.73
C ARG A 107 2.64 -2.35 8.84
N LEU A 108 2.34 -1.67 7.73
CA LEU A 108 1.36 -0.58 7.71
C LEU A 108 -0.04 -1.09 8.10
N CYS A 109 -0.49 -2.22 7.55
CA CYS A 109 -1.76 -2.85 7.95
C CYS A 109 -1.79 -3.14 9.47
N GLY A 110 -0.71 -3.71 10.00
CA GLY A 110 -0.56 -3.98 11.44
C GLY A 110 -0.64 -2.71 12.29
N PHE A 111 0.05 -1.64 11.89
CA PHE A 111 0.00 -0.34 12.58
C PHE A 111 -1.41 0.26 12.56
N LEU A 112 -2.08 0.22 11.40
CA LEU A 112 -3.45 0.69 11.24
C LEU A 112 -4.48 -0.25 11.89
N GLY A 113 -4.05 -1.41 12.40
CA GLY A 113 -4.89 -2.43 13.03
C GLY A 113 -6.01 -2.93 12.12
N VAL A 114 -5.71 -3.08 10.83
CA VAL A 114 -6.59 -3.70 9.84
C VAL A 114 -5.91 -4.92 9.24
N PRO A 115 -6.64 -5.99 8.90
CA PRO A 115 -6.07 -7.10 8.15
C PRO A 115 -5.50 -6.62 6.79
N PRO A 116 -4.54 -7.33 6.19
CA PRO A 116 -4.15 -7.10 4.80
C PRO A 116 -5.32 -7.35 3.85
N GLY A 117 -5.47 -6.49 2.85
CA GLY A 117 -6.47 -6.66 1.79
C GLY A 117 -6.15 -7.82 0.85
N ASN A 118 -7.09 -8.13 -0.04
CA ASN A 118 -6.97 -9.24 -1.01
C ASN A 118 -5.75 -9.13 -1.93
N ALA A 119 -5.30 -7.91 -2.26
CA ALA A 119 -4.11 -7.70 -3.06
C ALA A 119 -2.80 -8.11 -2.34
N LEU A 120 -2.85 -8.39 -1.03
CA LEU A 120 -1.71 -8.84 -0.20
C LEU A 120 -1.81 -10.31 0.25
N SER A 121 -2.94 -11.00 -0.01
CA SER A 121 -3.16 -12.37 0.50
C SER A 121 -2.58 -13.50 -0.36
N GLY A 122 -1.88 -13.18 -1.44
CA GLY A 122 -1.18 -14.17 -2.28
C GLY A 122 -2.05 -14.80 -3.37
N SER A 123 -1.59 -14.65 -4.62
CA SER A 123 -1.87 -15.52 -5.78
C SER A 123 -3.32 -15.71 -6.26
N THR A 124 -4.16 -14.68 -6.28
CA THR A 124 -5.17 -14.47 -7.35
C THR A 124 -5.79 -13.09 -7.24
N VAL A 125 -5.93 -12.36 -8.36
CA VAL A 125 -6.87 -11.22 -8.41
C VAL A 125 -8.27 -11.81 -8.32
N SER A 126 -8.78 -11.99 -7.11
CA SER A 126 -10.18 -12.35 -6.90
C SER A 126 -11.02 -11.11 -7.20
N LEU A 127 -11.65 -11.09 -8.38
CA LEU A 127 -12.71 -10.15 -8.68
C LEU A 127 -13.90 -10.53 -7.80
N VAL A 128 -14.10 -9.78 -6.71
CA VAL A 128 -15.30 -9.92 -5.88
C VAL A 128 -16.42 -9.18 -6.59
N VAL A 129 -17.26 -9.95 -7.30
CA VAL A 129 -18.51 -9.53 -7.93
C VAL A 129 -19.58 -9.32 -6.86
#